data_AF-A0A7Y9JA54-F1
#
_entry.id   AF-A0A7Y9JA54-F1
#
_cell.length_a   1.000
_cell.length_b   1.000
_cell.length_c   1.000
_cell.angle_alpha   90.00
_cell.angle_beta   90.00
_cell.angle_gamma   90.00
#
_symmetry.space_group_name_H-M   'P 1'
#
loop_
_entity.id
_entity.type
_entity.pdbx_description
1 polymer ?
#
loop_
_entity_poly.entity_id
_entity_poly.type
_entity_poly.pdbx_seq_one_letter_code
_entity_poly.pdbx_strand_id
1 'polypeptide(L)'
;MSFRLSRLMSTATAGYGAFALARPAHLPDALQADKSDRSGLELLARTYGVRDLAISALGVFGRSERTVRAAMLMRIAMDLGDSALLATRTRDDAVRRKVLAVTIGWASLNTLALLVDARRARR
;
A
#
# COMPACT_ATOMS: atom_id res chain seq x y z
N MET A 1 -20.42 -12.01 -1.04
CA MET A 1 -19.33 -11.34 -0.28
C MET A 1 -19.70 -9.88 -0.03
N SER A 2 -19.66 -9.47 1.24
CA SER A 2 -19.65 -8.06 1.62
C SER A 2 -18.27 -7.45 1.40
N PHE A 3 -18.21 -6.12 1.29
CA PHE A 3 -16.98 -5.34 1.12
C PHE A 3 -16.16 -5.73 -0.14
N ARG A 4 -16.84 -5.83 -1.30
CA ARG A 4 -16.23 -6.34 -2.54
C ARG A 4 -15.10 -5.44 -3.05
N LEU A 5 -15.26 -4.11 -2.97
CA LEU A 5 -14.22 -3.18 -3.43
C LEU A 5 -13.02 -3.20 -2.49
N SER A 6 -13.26 -3.26 -1.19
CA SER A 6 -12.21 -3.36 -0.17
C SER A 6 -11.40 -4.66 -0.32
N ARG A 7 -12.08 -5.78 -0.60
CA ARG A 7 -11.42 -7.05 -0.91
C ARG A 7 -10.62 -6.99 -2.20
N LEU A 8 -11.16 -6.37 -3.25
CA LEU A 8 -10.44 -6.14 -4.50
C LEU A 8 -9.15 -5.33 -4.27
N MET A 9 -9.23 -4.23 -3.51
CA MET A 9 -8.07 -3.42 -3.16
C MET A 9 -7.05 -4.20 -2.33
N SER A 10 -7.51 -5.04 -1.39
CA SER A 10 -6.64 -5.94 -0.61
C SER A 10 -5.96 -6.97 -1.52
N THR A 11 -6.68 -7.55 -2.49
CA THR A 11 -6.10 -8.47 -3.48
C THR A 11 -5.05 -7.77 -4.35
N ALA A 12 -5.34 -6.56 -4.84
CA ALA A 12 -4.40 -5.77 -5.62
C ALA A 12 -3.13 -5.43 -4.82
N THR A 13 -3.30 -5.05 -3.55
CA THR A 13 -2.20 -4.79 -2.61
C THR A 13 -1.38 -6.04 -2.35
N ALA A 14 -2.02 -7.20 -2.14
CA ALA A 14 -1.31 -8.48 -2.01
C ALA A 14 -0.50 -8.81 -3.27
N GLY A 15 -1.07 -8.58 -4.45
CA GLY A 15 -0.37 -8.75 -5.73
C GLY A 15 0.88 -7.86 -5.82
N TYR A 16 0.77 -6.59 -5.45
CA TYR A 16 1.91 -5.68 -5.39
C TYR A 16 2.95 -6.14 -4.34
N GLY A 17 2.51 -6.56 -3.15
CA GLY A 17 3.41 -7.05 -2.10
C GLY A 17 4.19 -8.30 -2.52
N ALA A 18 3.53 -9.24 -3.20
CA ALA A 18 4.20 -10.40 -3.78
C ALA A 18 5.20 -10.00 -4.88
N PHE A 19 4.83 -9.07 -5.76
CA PHE A 19 5.73 -8.51 -6.77
C PHE A 19 6.96 -7.85 -6.12
N ALA A 20 6.77 -7.06 -5.06
CA ALA A 20 7.85 -6.39 -4.35
C ALA A 20 8.84 -7.39 -3.70
N LEU A 21 8.35 -8.52 -3.19
CA LEU A 21 9.21 -9.59 -2.68
C LEU A 21 9.96 -10.35 -3.77
N ALA A 22 9.30 -10.63 -4.89
CA ALA A 22 9.90 -11.33 -6.01
C ALA A 22 10.94 -10.46 -6.75
N ARG A 23 10.72 -9.14 -6.77
CA ARG A 23 11.54 -8.19 -7.54
C ARG A 23 11.85 -6.93 -6.73
N PRO A 24 12.61 -7.03 -5.61
CA PRO A 24 12.85 -5.90 -4.70
C PRO A 24 13.57 -4.72 -5.36
N ALA A 25 14.34 -4.97 -6.42
CA ALA A 25 15.00 -3.95 -7.24
C ALA A 25 14.03 -2.95 -7.91
N HIS A 26 12.73 -3.28 -8.04
CA HIS A 26 11.76 -2.37 -8.67
C HIS A 26 11.68 -1.00 -7.97
N LEU A 27 11.86 -0.96 -6.66
CA LEU A 27 11.74 0.28 -5.88
C LEU A 27 12.90 1.24 -6.12
N PRO A 28 14.18 0.85 -5.94
CA PRO A 28 15.29 1.73 -6.29
C PRO A 28 15.32 2.09 -7.77
N ASP A 29 14.90 1.20 -8.67
CA ASP A 29 14.82 1.50 -10.10
C ASP A 29 13.77 2.59 -10.40
N ALA A 30 12.59 2.50 -9.77
CA ALA A 30 11.53 3.50 -9.91
C ALA A 30 11.92 4.87 -9.34
N LEU A 31 12.72 4.86 -8.27
CA LEU A 31 13.21 6.07 -7.59
C LEU A 31 14.50 6.62 -8.20
N GLN A 32 15.08 5.93 -9.19
CA GLN A 32 16.36 6.30 -9.81
C GLN A 32 17.47 6.48 -8.76
N ALA A 33 17.49 5.58 -7.78
CA ALA A 33 18.35 5.71 -6.61
C ALA A 33 19.84 5.49 -6.95
N ASP A 34 20.70 6.24 -6.27
CA ASP A 34 22.14 6.04 -6.32
C ASP A 34 22.53 4.65 -5.79
N LYS A 35 23.71 4.17 -6.20
CA LYS A 35 24.23 2.85 -5.80
C LYS A 35 24.30 2.67 -4.28
N SER A 36 24.58 3.74 -3.53
CA SER A 36 24.66 3.71 -2.07
C SER A 36 23.33 3.40 -1.37
N ASP A 37 22.21 3.79 -1.99
CA ASP A 37 20.88 3.73 -1.37
C ASP A 37 20.11 2.49 -1.79
N ARG A 38 20.60 1.81 -2.84
CA ARG A 38 19.92 0.69 -3.48
C ARG A 38 19.63 -0.46 -2.51
N SER A 39 20.60 -0.91 -1.72
CA SER A 39 20.42 -2.02 -0.79
C SER A 39 19.37 -1.71 0.29
N GLY A 40 19.37 -0.48 0.80
CA GLY A 40 18.37 0.00 1.76
C GLY A 40 16.97 0.03 1.17
N LEU A 41 16.82 0.47 -0.08
CA LEU A 41 15.54 0.49 -0.78
C LEU A 41 15.05 -0.92 -1.16
N GLU A 42 15.94 -1.84 -1.53
CA GLU A 42 15.56 -3.24 -1.74
C GLU A 42 15.09 -3.91 -0.44
N LEU A 43 15.73 -3.60 0.69
CA LEU A 43 15.26 -4.04 2.01
C LEU A 43 13.88 -3.45 2.32
N LEU A 44 13.71 -2.15 2.09
CA LEU A 44 12.43 -1.45 2.29
C LEU A 44 11.31 -2.06 1.44
N ALA A 45 11.58 -2.36 0.17
CA ALA A 45 10.64 -3.04 -0.73
C ALA A 45 10.20 -4.40 -0.18
N ARG A 46 11.12 -5.19 0.40
CA ARG A 46 10.79 -6.46 1.04
C ARG A 46 9.95 -6.26 2.30
N THR A 47 10.29 -5.27 3.13
CA THR A 47 9.52 -4.93 4.33
C THR A 47 8.08 -4.54 3.98
N TYR A 48 7.91 -3.71 2.94
CA TYR A 48 6.58 -3.39 2.41
C TYR A 48 5.85 -4.63 1.91
N GLY A 49 6.53 -5.49 1.14
CA GLY A 49 5.94 -6.72 0.63
C GLY A 49 5.39 -7.65 1.73
N VAL A 50 6.18 -7.92 2.79
CA VAL A 50 5.73 -8.75 3.91
C VAL A 50 4.55 -8.10 4.65
N ARG A 51 4.66 -6.80 4.98
CA ARG A 51 3.62 -6.03 5.67
C ARG A 51 2.30 -6.06 4.89
N ASP A 52 2.38 -5.73 3.60
CA ASP A 52 1.23 -5.59 2.72
C ASP A 52 0.55 -6.94 2.50
N LEU A 53 1.29 -8.05 2.39
CA LEU A 53 0.72 -9.40 2.33
C LEU A 53 -0.01 -9.76 3.63
N ALA A 54 0.58 -9.51 4.79
CA ALA A 54 -0.03 -9.82 6.08
C ALA A 54 -1.34 -9.05 6.29
N ILE A 55 -1.35 -7.73 6.04
CA ILE A 55 -2.55 -6.89 6.13
C ILE A 55 -3.60 -7.33 5.09
N SER A 56 -3.16 -7.57 3.85
CA SER A 56 -4.08 -7.94 2.77
C SER A 56 -4.70 -9.32 2.97
N ALA A 57 -4.00 -10.26 3.61
CA ALA A 57 -4.59 -11.55 3.97
C ALA A 57 -5.83 -11.37 4.87
N LEU A 58 -5.77 -10.44 5.84
CA LEU A 58 -6.93 -10.09 6.67
C LEU A 58 -8.06 -9.44 5.84
N GLY A 59 -7.71 -8.57 4.89
CA GLY A 59 -8.66 -7.92 4.00
C GLY A 59 -9.36 -8.89 3.04
N VAL A 60 -8.62 -9.85 2.49
CA VAL A 60 -9.12 -10.83 1.51
C VAL A 60 -9.87 -11.98 2.18
N PHE A 61 -9.34 -12.56 3.26
CA PHE A 61 -9.87 -13.76 3.90
C PHE A 61 -10.72 -13.48 5.15
N GLY A 62 -10.76 -12.23 5.62
CA GLY A 62 -11.54 -11.85 6.79
C GLY A 62 -13.02 -12.23 6.65
N ARG A 63 -13.56 -12.94 7.64
CA ARG A 63 -14.96 -13.41 7.66
C ARG A 63 -15.93 -12.37 8.21
N SER A 64 -15.44 -11.40 8.99
CA SER A 64 -16.23 -10.31 9.54
C SER A 64 -15.95 -8.99 8.81
N GLU A 65 -16.97 -8.15 8.67
CA GLU A 65 -16.81 -6.80 8.09
C GLU A 65 -15.88 -5.92 8.94
N ARG A 66 -15.87 -6.14 10.26
CA ARG A 66 -14.95 -5.45 11.18
C ARG A 66 -13.48 -5.79 10.85
N THR A 67 -13.18 -7.05 10.55
CA THR A 67 -11.83 -7.49 10.14
C THR A 67 -11.41 -6.83 8.83
N VAL A 68 -12.26 -6.86 7.81
CA VAL A 68 -11.95 -6.24 6.51
C VAL A 68 -11.77 -4.73 6.67
N ARG A 69 -12.64 -4.07 7.44
CA ARG A 69 -12.53 -2.64 7.75
C ARG A 69 -11.23 -2.30 8.47
N ALA A 70 -10.82 -3.09 9.47
CA ALA A 70 -9.57 -2.88 10.17
C ALA A 70 -8.36 -3.03 9.24
N ALA A 71 -8.35 -4.04 8.37
CA ALA A 71 -7.31 -4.23 7.37
C ALA A 71 -7.19 -3.01 6.42
N MET A 72 -8.32 -2.51 5.93
CA MET A 72 -8.34 -1.31 5.07
C MET A 72 -7.85 -0.06 5.80
N LEU A 73 -8.25 0.15 7.06
CA LEU A 73 -7.80 1.29 7.85
C LEU A 73 -6.29 1.24 8.11
N MET A 74 -5.75 0.05 8.45
CA MET A 74 -4.31 -0.13 8.56
C MET A 74 -3.63 0.19 7.23
N ARG A 75 -4.17 -0.29 6.10
CA ARG A 75 -3.57 -0.01 4.79
C ARG A 75 -3.54 1.47 4.45
N ILE A 76 -4.63 2.18 4.67
CA ILE A 76 -4.71 3.64 4.46
C ILE A 76 -3.70 4.35 5.37
N ALA A 77 -3.62 3.97 6.65
CA ALA A 77 -2.65 4.55 7.58
C ALA A 77 -1.20 4.32 7.13
N MET A 78 -0.89 3.13 6.61
CA MET A 78 0.44 2.81 6.07
C MET A 78 0.76 3.65 4.83
N ASP A 79 -0.18 3.81 3.89
CA ASP A 79 0.04 4.66 2.70
C ASP A 79 0.33 6.12 3.07
N LEU A 80 -0.44 6.67 4.01
CA LEU A 80 -0.25 8.04 4.49
C LEU A 80 1.07 8.18 5.27
N GLY A 81 1.43 7.17 6.07
CA GLY A 81 2.70 7.12 6.78
C GLY A 81 3.89 7.07 5.83
N ASP A 82 3.84 6.19 4.81
CA ASP A 82 4.86 6.09 3.76
C ASP A 82 4.97 7.42 3.00
N SER A 83 3.85 8.07 2.69
CA SER A 83 3.81 9.40 2.08
C SER A 83 4.58 10.43 2.91
N ALA A 84 4.29 10.53 4.21
CA ALA A 84 4.92 11.51 5.09
C ALA A 84 6.42 11.24 5.27
N LEU A 85 6.80 9.98 5.51
CA LEU A 85 8.19 9.59 5.77
C LEU A 85 9.05 9.69 4.51
N LEU A 86 8.58 9.17 3.37
CA LEU A 86 9.37 9.19 2.14
C LEU A 86 9.49 10.60 1.56
N ALA A 87 8.44 11.42 1.63
CA ALA A 87 8.51 12.80 1.14
C ALA A 87 9.52 13.65 1.92
N THR A 88 9.67 13.45 3.23
CA THR A 88 10.64 14.19 4.05
C THR A 88 12.09 13.76 3.80
N ARG A 89 12.32 12.54 3.31
CA ARG A 89 13.66 12.02 3.00
C ARG A 89 14.06 12.19 1.54
N THR A 90 13.11 12.48 0.65
CA THR A 90 13.36 12.62 -0.80
C THR A 90 13.70 14.07 -1.17
N ARG A 91 14.97 14.32 -1.51
CA ARG A 91 15.48 15.65 -1.87
C ARG A 91 15.09 16.09 -3.27
N ASP A 92 15.08 15.17 -4.23
CA ASP A 92 14.69 15.45 -5.61
C ASP A 92 13.17 15.69 -5.71
N ASP A 93 12.77 16.83 -6.28
CA ASP A 93 11.37 17.24 -6.36
C ASP A 93 10.54 16.35 -7.29
N ALA A 94 11.13 15.86 -8.39
CA ALA A 94 10.45 14.98 -9.33
C ALA A 94 10.23 13.59 -8.71
N VAL A 95 11.23 13.05 -8.02
CA VAL A 95 11.10 11.79 -7.28
C VAL A 95 10.11 11.94 -6.12
N ARG A 96 10.17 13.04 -5.37
CA ARG A 96 9.22 13.33 -4.29
C ARG A 96 7.79 13.39 -4.80
N ARG A 97 7.55 14.02 -5.95
CA ARG A 97 6.22 14.05 -6.59
C ARG A 97 5.74 12.65 -6.99
N LYS A 98 6.63 11.80 -7.53
CA LYS A 98 6.29 10.40 -7.86
C LYS A 98 5.91 9.61 -6.62
N VAL A 99 6.72 9.70 -5.57
CA VAL A 99 6.46 9.04 -4.27
C VAL A 99 5.09 9.44 -3.74
N LEU A 100 4.84 10.75 -3.62
CA LEU A 100 3.56 11.29 -3.15
C LEU A 100 2.38 10.85 -4.01
N ALA A 101 2.53 10.88 -5.34
CA ALA A 101 1.48 10.47 -6.25
C ALA A 101 1.08 9.00 -6.05
N VAL A 102 2.06 8.11 -5.86
CA VAL A 102 1.81 6.69 -5.62
C VAL A 102 1.18 6.46 -4.26
N THR A 103 1.77 6.98 -3.19
CA THR A 103 1.29 6.73 -1.81
C THR A 103 -0.09 7.33 -1.58
N ILE A 104 -0.31 8.60 -1.95
CA ILE A 104 -1.61 9.27 -1.82
C ILE A 104 -2.65 8.63 -2.77
N GLY A 105 -2.23 8.19 -3.96
CA GLY A 105 -3.08 7.49 -4.91
C GLY A 105 -3.66 6.20 -4.30
N TRP A 106 -2.80 5.35 -3.73
CA TRP A 106 -3.24 4.14 -3.04
C TRP A 106 -4.09 4.43 -1.81
N ALA A 107 -3.71 5.42 -0.97
CA ALA A 107 -4.51 5.83 0.18
C ALA A 107 -5.94 6.24 -0.22
N SER A 108 -6.05 7.01 -1.30
CA SER A 108 -7.31 7.53 -1.82
C SER A 108 -8.19 6.40 -2.36
N LEU A 109 -7.63 5.50 -3.17
CA LEU A 109 -8.35 4.34 -3.71
C LEU A 109 -8.86 3.41 -2.60
N ASN A 110 -8.00 3.10 -1.63
CA ASN A 110 -8.38 2.30 -0.47
C ASN A 110 -9.50 2.97 0.36
N THR A 111 -9.40 4.29 0.57
CA THR A 111 -10.42 5.07 1.28
C THR A 111 -11.75 5.07 0.54
N LEU A 112 -11.75 5.31 -0.78
CA LEU A 112 -12.96 5.31 -1.58
C LEU A 112 -13.64 3.93 -1.60
N ALA A 113 -12.85 2.86 -1.79
CA ALA A 113 -13.36 1.49 -1.73
C ALA A 113 -14.05 1.20 -0.39
N LEU A 114 -13.40 1.56 0.72
CA LEU A 114 -13.94 1.37 2.05
C LEU A 114 -15.21 2.19 2.30
N LEU A 115 -15.24 3.46 1.87
CA LEU A 115 -16.40 4.34 2.04
C LEU A 115 -17.61 3.84 1.23
N VAL A 116 -17.39 3.41 -0.02
CA VAL A 116 -18.46 2.88 -0.87
C VAL A 116 -19.03 1.59 -0.28
N ASP A 117 -18.19 0.66 0.15
CA ASP A 117 -18.64 -0.58 0.76
C ASP A 117 -19.37 -0.34 2.09
N ALA A 118 -18.84 0.55 2.95
CA ALA A 118 -19.48 0.91 4.22
C ALA A 118 -20.83 1.61 4.02
N ARG A 119 -20.99 2.42 2.96
CA ARG A 119 -22.28 3.01 2.60
C ARG A 119 -23.28 1.95 2.13
N ARG A 120 -22.83 0.96 1.35
CA ARG A 120 -23.67 -0.14 0.86
C ARG A 120 -24.12 -1.06 1.98
N ALA A 121 -23.28 -1.32 2.98
CA ALA A 121 -23.61 -2.18 4.12
C ALA A 121 -24.63 -1.55 5.10
N ARG A 122 -24.82 -0.22 5.04
CA ARG A 122 -25.82 0.50 5.86
C ARG A 122 -27.18 0.66 5.17
N ARG A 123 -27.28 0.30 3.90
CA ARG A 123 -28.54 0.30 3.13
C ARG A 123 -29.13 -1.10 3.17
#